data_AF-A0A258JK87-F1
#
_entry.id   AF-A0A258JK87-F1
#
_cell.length_a   1.000
_cell.length_b   1.000
_cell.length_c   1.000
_cell.angle_alpha   90.00
_cell.angle_beta   90.00
_cell.angle_gamma   90.00
#
_symmetry.space_group_name_H-M   'P 1'
#
loop_
_entity.id
_entity.type
_entity.pdbx_description
1 polymer ?
#
loop_
_entity_poly.entity_id
_entity_poly.type
_entity_poly.pdbx_seq_one_letter_code
_entity_poly.pdbx_strand_id
1 'polypeptide(L)'
;DTAGGANDVDAVVRMRQVGTSSLDVLFYKVDDYAGTVSGLAPGQAGYEAAVQAHAYQTTAGGNWIDGPGFGAFAQTEITHVNSGDLVAMALQANGHTYYAFTGANADGTTHLWNYGLNTYGWEDLYGGGDQDYNDLVVQLDFTSTAGHGYLLAG
;
A
#
# COMPACT_ATOMS: atom_id res chain seq x y z
N ASP A 1 -12.42 5.48 5.54
CA ASP A 1 -12.34 6.92 5.82
C ASP A 1 -11.67 7.12 7.18
N THR A 2 -11.08 8.29 7.42
CA THR A 2 -10.38 8.61 8.67
C THR A 2 -11.36 8.81 9.82
N ALA A 3 -10.90 8.64 11.07
CA ALA A 3 -11.75 8.81 12.25
C ALA A 3 -12.35 10.22 12.32
N GLY A 4 -13.69 10.31 12.34
CA GLY A 4 -14.41 11.59 12.41
C GLY A 4 -14.26 12.49 11.17
N GLY A 5 -13.75 11.97 10.05
CA GLY A 5 -13.46 12.77 8.85
C GLY A 5 -12.27 13.72 9.04
N ALA A 6 -11.33 13.36 9.92
CA ALA A 6 -10.13 14.15 10.18
C ALA A 6 -9.19 14.17 8.98
N ASN A 7 -8.50 15.29 8.79
CA ASN A 7 -7.41 15.44 7.85
C ASN A 7 -6.07 15.37 8.57
N ASP A 8 -5.00 15.14 7.80
CA ASP A 8 -3.64 15.11 8.31
C ASP A 8 -3.44 14.13 9.47
N VAL A 9 -3.88 12.88 9.27
CA VAL A 9 -3.73 11.80 10.27
C VAL A 9 -2.70 10.77 9.81
N ASP A 10 -2.11 10.10 10.79
CA ASP A 10 -1.30 8.91 10.55
C ASP A 10 -2.23 7.69 10.41
N ALA A 11 -1.97 6.84 9.43
CA ALA A 11 -2.67 5.57 9.22
C ALA A 11 -1.72 4.41 9.47
N VAL A 12 -2.16 3.44 10.28
CA VAL A 12 -1.35 2.27 10.64
C VAL A 12 -1.34 1.29 9.48
N VAL A 13 -0.13 0.85 9.11
CA VAL A 13 0.15 -0.22 8.16
C VAL A 13 0.62 -1.43 8.94
N ARG A 14 -0.05 -2.57 8.77
CA ARG A 14 0.36 -3.86 9.34
C ARG A 14 0.70 -4.82 8.22
N MET A 15 1.80 -5.53 8.36
CA MET A 15 2.31 -6.43 7.34
C MET A 15 2.64 -7.79 7.92
N ARG A 16 2.25 -8.84 7.20
CA ARG A 16 2.69 -10.21 7.43
C ARG A 16 3.21 -10.76 6.12
N GLN A 17 4.47 -11.18 6.11
CA GLN A 17 5.09 -11.75 4.92
C GLN A 17 5.17 -13.27 5.05
N VAL A 18 4.77 -13.97 3.99
CA VAL A 18 4.87 -15.43 3.83
C VAL A 18 5.78 -15.78 2.65
N GLY A 19 5.91 -14.89 1.67
CA GLY A 19 6.87 -15.03 0.57
C GLY A 19 8.31 -14.88 1.05
N THR A 20 9.24 -15.54 0.38
CA THR A 20 10.67 -15.53 0.77
C THR A 20 11.48 -14.40 0.13
N SER A 21 10.92 -13.67 -0.82
CA SER A 21 11.64 -12.62 -1.52
C SER A 21 11.90 -11.40 -0.64
N SER A 22 13.00 -10.71 -0.94
CA SER A 22 13.13 -9.32 -0.50
C SER A 22 12.11 -8.50 -1.26
N LEU A 23 11.29 -7.76 -0.52
CA LEU A 23 10.23 -6.95 -1.08
C LEU A 23 10.05 -5.66 -0.29
N ASP A 24 9.52 -4.63 -0.94
CA ASP A 24 9.22 -3.34 -0.35
C ASP A 24 7.84 -2.89 -0.82
N VAL A 25 7.05 -2.25 0.04
CA VAL A 25 5.72 -1.73 -0.30
C VAL A 25 5.69 -0.20 -0.28
N LEU A 26 5.04 0.39 -1.27
CA LEU A 26 4.78 1.82 -1.41
C LEU A 26 3.27 2.07 -1.31
N PHE A 27 2.88 3.13 -0.61
CA PHE A 27 1.50 3.62 -0.61
C PHE A 27 1.44 4.96 -1.34
N TYR A 28 0.44 5.16 -2.19
CA TYR A 28 0.28 6.41 -2.94
C TYR A 28 -1.19 6.78 -3.11
N LYS A 29 -1.43 8.08 -3.31
CA LYS A 29 -2.76 8.61 -3.55
C LYS A 29 -3.17 8.46 -5.02
N VAL A 30 -4.42 8.06 -5.26
CA VAL A 30 -5.05 8.05 -6.59
C VAL A 30 -6.17 9.09 -6.68
N ASP A 31 -6.47 9.52 -7.89
CA ASP A 31 -7.52 10.49 -8.20
C ASP A 31 -8.92 9.82 -8.17
N ASP A 32 -8.99 8.54 -8.52
CA ASP A 32 -10.24 7.80 -8.67
C ASP A 32 -10.07 6.28 -8.46
N TYR A 33 -11.20 5.55 -8.48
CA TYR A 33 -11.22 4.08 -8.35
C TYR A 33 -10.68 3.32 -9.58
N ALA A 34 -10.41 4.01 -10.69
CA ALA A 34 -9.74 3.41 -11.85
C ALA A 34 -8.21 3.45 -11.72
N GLY A 35 -7.69 4.06 -10.65
CA GLY A 35 -6.27 4.12 -10.36
C GLY A 35 -5.55 5.25 -11.09
N THR A 36 -6.28 6.25 -11.57
CA THR A 36 -5.69 7.41 -12.22
C THR A 36 -4.80 8.17 -11.23
N VAL A 37 -3.62 8.65 -11.65
CA VAL A 37 -2.74 9.50 -10.83
C VAL A 37 -2.29 10.69 -11.66
N SER A 38 -2.56 11.91 -11.20
CA SER A 38 -2.30 13.14 -11.99
C SER A 38 -2.95 13.08 -13.38
N GLY A 39 -4.15 12.50 -13.48
CA GLY A 39 -4.86 12.31 -14.76
C GLY A 39 -4.30 11.20 -15.67
N LEU A 40 -3.26 10.47 -15.25
CA LEU A 40 -2.69 9.36 -16.00
C LEU A 40 -3.31 8.03 -15.56
N ALA A 41 -3.84 7.26 -16.52
CA ALA A 41 -4.34 5.92 -16.27
C ALA A 41 -3.17 4.92 -16.05
N PRO A 42 -3.38 3.83 -15.29
CA PRO A 42 -2.41 2.75 -15.14
C PRO A 42 -1.81 2.29 -16.48
N GLY A 43 -0.48 2.22 -16.55
CA GLY A 43 0.27 1.79 -17.75
C GLY A 43 0.57 2.90 -18.77
N GLN A 44 0.05 4.12 -18.57
CA GLN A 44 0.43 5.26 -19.41
C GLN A 44 1.87 5.71 -19.14
N ALA A 45 2.53 6.28 -20.16
CA ALA A 45 3.84 6.87 -20.00
C ALA A 45 3.81 7.98 -18.92
N GLY A 46 4.71 7.89 -17.94
CA GLY A 46 4.79 8.81 -16.81
C GLY A 46 3.99 8.39 -15.57
N TYR A 47 3.19 7.33 -15.65
CA TYR A 47 2.40 6.83 -14.51
C TYR A 47 3.28 6.50 -13.29
N GLU A 48 4.42 5.83 -13.50
CA GLU A 48 5.35 5.49 -12.41
C GLU A 48 5.90 6.73 -11.70
N ALA A 49 6.25 7.78 -12.46
CA ALA A 49 6.75 9.03 -11.90
C ALA A 49 5.65 9.76 -11.11
N ALA A 50 4.40 9.71 -11.60
CA ALA A 50 3.25 10.25 -10.88
C ALA A 50 3.00 9.49 -9.57
N VAL A 51 3.07 8.16 -9.59
CA VAL A 51 2.98 7.33 -8.36
C VAL A 51 4.03 7.75 -7.34
N GLN A 52 5.30 7.92 -7.74
CA GLN A 52 6.36 8.35 -6.82
C GLN A 52 6.12 9.75 -6.27
N ALA A 53 5.61 10.69 -7.09
CA ALA A 53 5.31 12.05 -6.66
C ALA A 53 4.13 12.14 -5.68
N HIS A 54 3.23 11.16 -5.71
CA HIS A 54 2.04 11.06 -4.86
C HIS A 54 2.17 10.00 -3.76
N ALA A 55 3.38 9.53 -3.50
CA ALA A 55 3.65 8.55 -2.46
C ALA A 55 3.52 9.15 -1.06
N TYR A 56 2.85 8.44 -0.17
CA TYR A 56 2.82 8.78 1.26
C TYR A 56 4.19 8.52 1.89
N GLN A 57 4.57 9.39 2.83
CA GLN A 57 5.77 9.19 3.64
C GLN A 57 5.44 8.33 4.86
N THR A 58 6.45 7.70 5.43
CA THR A 58 6.33 6.99 6.71
C THR A 58 6.74 7.90 7.88
N THR A 59 6.33 7.53 9.11
CA THR A 59 6.83 8.18 10.33
C THR A 59 8.33 8.00 10.56
N ALA A 60 8.95 6.99 9.94
CA ALA A 60 10.39 6.77 9.94
C ALA A 60 11.13 7.55 8.83
N GLY A 61 10.39 8.26 7.97
CA GLY A 61 10.90 8.88 6.74
C GLY A 61 10.92 7.91 5.55
N GLY A 62 11.06 8.47 4.35
CA GLY A 62 10.97 7.68 3.11
C GLY A 62 9.53 7.24 2.80
N ASN A 63 9.36 6.53 1.69
CA ASN A 63 8.05 6.13 1.16
C ASN A 63 7.95 4.63 0.85
N TRP A 64 9.07 3.96 0.60
CA TRP A 64 9.15 2.51 0.54
C TRP A 64 9.32 1.94 1.95
N ILE A 65 8.53 0.91 2.25
CA ILE A 65 8.54 0.20 3.52
C ILE A 65 9.05 -1.21 3.26
N ASP A 66 10.18 -1.53 3.87
CA ASP A 66 10.78 -2.86 3.81
C ASP A 66 9.80 -3.93 4.32
N GLY A 67 9.68 -5.02 3.57
CA GLY A 67 8.99 -6.22 4.02
C GLY A 67 9.58 -6.75 5.32
N PRO A 68 8.76 -7.30 6.24
CA PRO A 68 9.27 -7.82 7.51
C PRO A 68 10.17 -9.06 7.36
N GLY A 69 10.19 -9.67 6.17
CA GLY A 69 10.90 -10.92 5.89
C GLY A 69 10.06 -12.16 6.17
N PHE A 70 10.53 -13.31 5.67
CA PHE A 70 9.80 -14.57 5.67
C PHE A 70 9.26 -14.95 7.07
N GLY A 71 7.93 -15.11 7.15
CA GLY A 71 7.22 -15.53 8.35
C GLY A 71 7.04 -14.43 9.41
N ALA A 72 7.59 -13.24 9.18
CA ALA A 72 7.62 -12.16 10.15
C ALA A 72 6.45 -11.18 9.99
N PHE A 73 6.22 -10.42 11.05
CA PHE A 73 5.23 -9.36 11.13
C PHE A 73 5.92 -8.02 11.40
N ALA A 74 5.44 -6.95 10.78
CA ALA A 74 5.82 -5.58 11.12
C ALA A 74 4.60 -4.65 11.13
N GLN A 75 4.77 -3.54 11.83
CA GLN A 75 3.84 -2.43 11.84
C GLN A 75 4.61 -1.12 11.63
N THR A 76 4.05 -0.24 10.81
CA THR A 76 4.52 1.13 10.61
C THR A 76 3.31 2.06 10.43
N GLU A 77 3.55 3.32 10.15
CA GLU A 77 2.52 4.32 9.88
C GLU A 77 2.89 5.13 8.64
N ILE A 78 1.90 5.39 7.78
CA ILE A 78 1.99 6.42 6.74
C ILE A 78 1.36 7.71 7.25
N THR A 79 1.95 8.84 6.89
CA THR A 79 1.56 10.15 7.43
C THR A 79 0.77 10.98 6.43
N HIS A 80 0.14 12.05 6.91
CA HIS A 80 -0.59 13.03 6.09
C HIS A 80 -1.77 12.47 5.29
N VAL A 81 -2.43 11.42 5.81
CA VAL A 81 -3.64 10.88 5.20
C VAL A 81 -4.82 11.80 5.51
N ASN A 82 -5.56 12.19 4.48
CA ASN A 82 -6.73 13.05 4.62
C ASN A 82 -8.03 12.26 4.50
N SER A 83 -9.10 12.78 5.07
CA SER A 83 -10.43 12.22 4.84
C SER A 83 -10.77 12.28 3.34
N GLY A 84 -11.32 11.19 2.83
CA GLY A 84 -11.63 11.05 1.40
C GLY A 84 -10.44 10.73 0.48
N ASP A 85 -9.22 10.60 1.01
CA ASP A 85 -8.10 10.08 0.22
C ASP A 85 -8.38 8.65 -0.28
N LEU A 86 -8.05 8.39 -1.54
CA LEU A 86 -8.02 7.06 -2.12
C LEU A 86 -6.57 6.57 -2.13
N VAL A 87 -6.28 5.56 -1.31
CA VAL A 87 -4.92 5.03 -1.12
C VAL A 87 -4.78 3.73 -1.91
N ALA A 88 -3.79 3.68 -2.80
CA ALA A 88 -3.37 2.50 -3.53
C ALA A 88 -1.97 2.07 -3.09
N MET A 89 -1.52 0.93 -3.62
CA MET A 89 -0.24 0.32 -3.25
C MET A 89 0.55 -0.14 -4.47
N ALA A 90 1.87 -0.19 -4.33
CA ALA A 90 2.80 -0.87 -5.23
C ALA A 90 3.76 -1.73 -4.41
N LEU A 91 4.19 -2.84 -4.97
CA LEU A 91 5.14 -3.79 -4.41
C LEU A 91 6.37 -3.84 -5.32
N GLN A 92 7.55 -3.64 -4.76
CA GLN A 92 8.80 -3.98 -5.43
C GLN A 92 9.25 -5.34 -4.92
N ALA A 93 9.48 -6.30 -5.80
CA ALA A 93 10.01 -7.61 -5.45
C ALA A 93 10.78 -8.19 -6.64
N ASN A 94 11.90 -8.87 -6.36
CA ASN A 94 12.66 -9.62 -7.37
C ASN A 94 13.07 -8.79 -8.62
N GLY A 95 13.30 -7.48 -8.46
CA GLY A 95 13.65 -6.57 -9.56
C GLY A 95 12.47 -6.11 -10.42
N HIS A 96 11.24 -6.41 -10.01
CA HIS A 96 10.01 -5.96 -10.64
C HIS A 96 9.22 -5.05 -9.71
N THR A 97 8.40 -4.18 -10.29
CA THR A 97 7.41 -3.38 -9.57
C THR A 97 6.02 -3.80 -10.02
N TYR A 98 5.18 -4.15 -9.07
CA TYR A 98 3.78 -4.50 -9.28
C TYR A 98 2.89 -3.45 -8.62
N TYR A 99 1.88 -3.00 -9.34
CA TYR A 99 0.91 -2.02 -8.90
C TYR A 99 -0.43 -2.71 -8.59
N ALA A 100 -1.21 -2.09 -7.70
CA ALA A 100 -2.58 -2.50 -7.40
C ALA A 100 -3.48 -2.62 -8.65
N PHE A 101 -3.15 -1.88 -9.72
CA PHE A 101 -3.89 -1.85 -10.97
C PHE A 101 -3.13 -2.62 -12.06
N THR A 102 -3.69 -3.74 -12.52
CA THR A 102 -3.08 -4.62 -13.54
C THR A 102 -2.64 -3.92 -14.80
N GLY A 103 -3.31 -2.84 -15.20
CA GLY A 103 -2.92 -2.05 -16.38
C GLY A 103 -1.51 -1.45 -16.30
N ALA A 104 -0.95 -1.27 -15.10
CA ALA A 104 0.43 -0.81 -14.91
C ALA A 104 1.45 -1.96 -14.75
N ASN A 105 1.01 -3.22 -14.69
CA ASN A 105 1.90 -4.36 -14.47
C ASN A 105 2.45 -4.87 -15.81
N ALA A 106 3.78 -4.91 -15.93
CA ALA A 106 4.46 -5.25 -17.18
C ALA A 106 4.18 -6.67 -17.68
N ASP A 107 3.73 -7.57 -16.81
CA ASP A 107 3.37 -8.94 -17.12
C ASP A 107 1.87 -9.12 -17.43
N GLY A 108 1.07 -8.06 -17.24
CA GLY A 108 -0.38 -8.11 -17.40
C GLY A 108 -1.11 -8.90 -16.32
N THR A 109 -0.46 -9.21 -15.19
CA THR A 109 -1.05 -10.00 -14.10
C THR A 109 -1.61 -9.10 -12.99
N THR A 110 -2.66 -9.57 -12.32
CA THR A 110 -3.12 -8.98 -11.06
C THR A 110 -2.27 -9.53 -9.92
N HIS A 111 -1.50 -8.65 -9.28
CA HIS A 111 -0.64 -9.01 -8.15
C HIS A 111 -1.22 -8.65 -6.79
N LEU A 112 -2.34 -7.94 -6.73
CA LEU A 112 -2.98 -7.52 -5.49
C LEU A 112 -4.40 -8.04 -5.43
N TRP A 113 -4.76 -8.65 -4.31
CA TRP A 113 -6.11 -9.14 -4.03
C TRP A 113 -6.69 -8.49 -2.78
N ASN A 114 -8.00 -8.23 -2.79
CA ASN A 114 -8.72 -7.64 -1.67
C ASN A 114 -9.37 -8.75 -0.82
N TYR A 115 -8.96 -8.87 0.44
CA TYR A 115 -9.55 -9.81 1.41
C TYR A 115 -10.72 -9.23 2.22
N GLY A 116 -11.09 -7.98 1.95
CA GLY A 116 -12.04 -7.20 2.74
C GLY A 116 -11.39 -6.58 3.97
N LEU A 117 -12.14 -5.70 4.65
CA LEU A 117 -11.73 -5.08 5.93
C LEU A 117 -10.35 -4.38 5.87
N ASN A 118 -10.08 -3.69 4.74
CA ASN A 118 -8.79 -3.04 4.46
C ASN A 118 -7.58 -3.98 4.51
N THR A 119 -7.79 -5.27 4.27
CA THR A 119 -6.72 -6.27 4.19
C THR A 119 -6.54 -6.69 2.74
N TYR A 120 -5.29 -6.76 2.31
CA TYR A 120 -4.89 -6.99 0.94
C TYR A 120 -3.75 -8.00 0.89
N GLY A 121 -3.77 -8.88 -0.10
CA GLY A 121 -2.75 -9.90 -0.32
C GLY A 121 -1.99 -9.67 -1.62
N TRP A 122 -0.68 -9.87 -1.62
CA TRP A 122 0.19 -9.73 -2.79
C TRP A 122 0.76 -11.05 -3.27
N GLU A 123 1.03 -11.11 -4.58
CA GLU A 123 1.95 -12.06 -5.24
C GLU A 123 3.27 -11.35 -5.60
N ASP A 124 4.42 -11.92 -5.25
CA ASP A 124 5.74 -11.30 -5.41
C ASP A 124 6.54 -11.78 -6.66
N LEU A 125 6.00 -12.77 -7.38
CA LEU A 125 6.62 -13.38 -8.56
C LEU A 125 6.00 -12.92 -9.88
N TYR A 126 6.85 -12.60 -10.87
CA TYR A 126 6.43 -12.23 -12.22
C TYR A 126 5.57 -13.35 -12.83
N GLY A 127 4.41 -12.99 -13.40
CA GLY A 127 3.42 -13.96 -13.88
C GLY A 127 2.42 -14.45 -12.83
N GLY A 128 2.51 -13.94 -11.59
CA GLY A 128 1.52 -14.17 -10.52
C GLY A 128 1.70 -15.43 -9.69
N GLY A 129 2.89 -16.04 -9.69
CA GLY A 129 3.24 -17.10 -8.74
C GLY A 129 2.25 -18.27 -8.70
N ASP A 130 1.81 -18.64 -7.50
CA ASP A 130 0.81 -19.68 -7.26
C ASP A 130 -0.61 -19.14 -7.04
N GLN A 131 -0.78 -17.81 -7.10
CA GLN A 131 -2.05 -17.08 -7.11
C GLN A 131 -2.88 -17.27 -5.84
N ASP A 132 -2.22 -17.50 -4.70
CA ASP A 132 -2.87 -17.55 -3.39
C ASP A 132 -2.86 -16.20 -2.65
N TYR A 133 -2.10 -15.23 -3.17
CA TYR A 133 -1.97 -13.85 -2.73
C TYR A 133 -1.55 -13.70 -1.26
N ASN A 134 -0.71 -14.61 -0.76
CA ASN A 134 -0.24 -14.54 0.63
C ASN A 134 1.23 -14.15 0.80
N ASP A 135 1.98 -13.93 -0.29
CA ASP A 135 3.41 -13.58 -0.23
C ASP A 135 3.64 -12.38 0.69
N LEU A 136 2.82 -11.33 0.54
CA LEU A 136 2.71 -10.25 1.51
C LEU A 136 1.23 -9.92 1.77
N VAL A 137 0.83 -9.99 3.03
CA VAL A 137 -0.48 -9.50 3.49
C VAL A 137 -0.31 -8.15 4.17
N VAL A 138 -1.05 -7.16 3.70
CA VAL A 138 -1.04 -5.78 4.18
C VAL A 138 -2.43 -5.41 4.72
N GLN A 139 -2.50 -4.79 5.90
CA GLN A 139 -3.73 -4.20 6.42
C GLN A 139 -3.55 -2.71 6.72
N LEU A 140 -4.54 -1.91 6.32
CA LEU A 140 -4.62 -0.47 6.60
C LEU A 140 -5.66 -0.14 7.67
N ASP A 141 -5.27 0.68 8.64
CA ASP A 141 -6.13 1.17 9.71
C ASP A 141 -6.02 2.68 9.85
N PHE A 142 -7.10 3.36 9.44
CA PHE A 142 -7.20 4.82 9.41
C PHE A 142 -7.80 5.41 10.69
N THR A 143 -8.02 4.59 11.72
CA THR A 143 -8.80 4.99 12.91
C THR A 143 -8.09 4.77 14.24
N SER A 144 -7.18 3.79 14.33
CA SER A 144 -6.54 3.42 15.59
C SER A 144 -5.67 4.52 16.22
N THR A 145 -5.03 5.36 15.40
CA THR A 145 -4.20 6.49 15.86
C THR A 145 -5.04 7.54 16.60
N ALA A 146 -6.28 7.80 16.16
CA ALA A 146 -7.20 8.69 16.86
C ALA A 146 -7.65 8.13 18.22
N GLY A 147 -7.83 6.81 18.33
CA GLY A 147 -8.22 6.15 19.58
C GLY A 147 -7.16 6.21 20.68
N HIS A 148 -5.86 6.18 20.32
CA HIS A 148 -4.76 6.29 21.26
C HIS A 148 -4.69 7.65 21.97
N GLY A 149 -5.08 8.75 21.30
CA GLY A 149 -5.11 10.09 21.89
C GLY A 149 -6.13 10.27 23.01
N TYR A 150 -7.24 9.50 22.99
CA TYR A 150 -8.29 9.60 24.01
C TYR A 150 -7.94 8.94 25.35
N LEU A 151 -7.01 7.98 25.38
CA LEU A 151 -6.63 7.26 26.61
C LEU A 151 -5.55 7.97 27.44
N LEU A 152 -4.92 9.01 26.91
CA LEU A 152 -3.90 9.82 27.61
C LEU A 152 -4.43 11.16 28.15
N ALA A 153 -5.70 11.48 27.88
CA ALA A 153 -6.36 12.72 28.32
C ALA A 153 -7.24 12.53 29.58
N GLY A 154 -7.00 11.48 30.36
CA GLY A 154 -7.72 11.15 31.60
C GLY A 154 -6.88 11.33 32.86
#